data_AF-A0A6J6Y3H9-F1
#
_entry.id   AF-A0A6J6Y3H9-F1
#
_cell.length_a   1.000
_cell.length_b   1.000
_cell.length_c   1.000
_cell.angle_alpha   90.00
_cell.angle_beta   90.00
_cell.angle_gamma   90.00
#
_symmetry.space_group_name_H-M   'P 1'
#
loop_
_entity.id
_entity.type
_entity.pdbx_description
1 polymer ?
#
loop_
_entity_poly.entity_id
_entity_poly.type
_entity_poly.pdbx_seq_one_letter_code
_entity_poly.pdbx_strand_id
1 'polypeptide(L)'
;MEPRYKRKAPAEATRTVPLVLSLLAVAGFCALEATSANWSATYLEGARGASAVAASLGVSGFWAGITFGRLFLGRVPWPPSRILTVGGLSVLVTLVLIALAPTRLAMFGFVFLGLALAGIFPTLLSTTADRVGHAAAGKVSGWQLLTANLAATCVSALMGLLVVRFGPQVIIFVLIGVALCALPVLILCTRIHSPDEPPNTAQRVVRPEHAP
;
A
#
# COMPACT_ATOMS: atom_id res chain seq x y z
N MET A 1 -32.77 19.37 39.39
CA MET A 1 -31.54 18.61 39.10
C MET A 1 -31.95 17.33 38.41
N GLU A 2 -31.99 17.32 37.08
CA GLU A 2 -32.22 16.09 36.33
C GLU A 2 -30.90 15.32 36.16
N PRO A 3 -30.89 13.99 36.36
CA PRO A 3 -29.70 13.20 36.12
C PRO A 3 -29.43 13.14 34.61
N ARG A 4 -28.32 13.75 34.17
CA ARG A 4 -27.75 13.56 32.82
C ARG A 4 -27.52 12.06 32.61
N TYR A 5 -28.43 11.42 31.87
CA TYR A 5 -28.26 10.07 31.37
C TYR A 5 -26.96 9.99 30.56
N LYS A 6 -25.92 9.39 31.13
CA LYS A 6 -24.70 9.04 30.41
C LYS A 6 -25.09 8.05 29.32
N ARG A 7 -25.25 8.55 28.09
CA ARG A 7 -25.38 7.75 26.87
C ARG A 7 -24.16 6.81 26.84
N LYS A 8 -24.35 5.52 27.11
CA LYS A 8 -23.32 4.50 26.87
C LYS A 8 -22.93 4.63 25.40
N ALA A 9 -21.69 5.03 25.15
CA ALA A 9 -21.21 5.24 23.80
C ALA A 9 -21.26 3.92 23.02
N PRO A 10 -21.93 3.84 21.85
CA PRO A 10 -21.80 2.70 20.96
C PRO A 10 -20.48 2.83 20.19
N ALA A 11 -19.34 2.80 20.89
CA ALA A 11 -18.08 3.35 20.37
C ALA A 11 -16.93 2.36 20.17
N GLU A 12 -16.92 1.19 20.81
CA GLU A 12 -15.80 0.24 20.65
C GLU A 12 -15.98 -0.72 19.48
N ALA A 13 -17.16 -1.34 19.31
CA ALA A 13 -17.38 -2.33 18.25
C ALA A 13 -17.32 -1.72 16.83
N THR A 14 -17.70 -0.45 16.68
CA THR A 14 -17.77 0.26 15.38
C THR A 14 -16.37 0.63 14.84
N ARG A 15 -15.32 0.62 15.67
CA ARG A 15 -13.94 0.98 15.26
C ARG A 15 -13.08 -0.23 14.89
N THR A 16 -13.55 -1.46 15.15
CA THR A 16 -12.79 -2.69 14.87
C THR A 16 -12.59 -2.93 13.38
N VAL A 17 -13.64 -2.70 12.56
CA VAL A 17 -13.54 -2.94 11.11
C VAL A 17 -12.57 -1.97 10.43
N PRO A 18 -12.63 -0.63 10.66
CA PRO A 18 -11.65 0.29 10.08
C PRO A 18 -10.22 0.04 10.55
N LEU A 19 -10.05 -0.36 11.81
CA LEU A 19 -8.75 -0.78 12.33
C LEU A 19 -8.20 -1.99 11.57
N VAL A 20 -8.96 -3.08 11.51
CA VAL A 20 -8.51 -4.33 10.88
C VAL A 20 -8.18 -4.10 9.41
N LEU A 21 -9.04 -3.38 8.67
CA LEU A 21 -8.77 -3.03 7.28
C LEU A 21 -7.49 -2.19 7.13
N SER A 22 -7.26 -1.24 8.04
CA SER A 22 -6.06 -0.41 8.02
C SER A 22 -4.78 -1.21 8.28
N LEU A 23 -4.82 -2.20 9.17
CA LEU A 23 -3.70 -3.10 9.43
C LEU A 23 -3.46 -4.07 8.26
N LEU A 24 -4.52 -4.65 7.70
CA LEU A 24 -4.44 -5.56 6.54
C LEU A 24 -3.91 -4.84 5.30
N ALA A 25 -4.33 -3.59 5.05
CA ALA A 25 -3.83 -2.80 3.93
C ALA A 25 -2.32 -2.55 4.04
N VAL A 26 -1.84 -2.17 5.23
CA VAL A 26 -0.41 -1.95 5.47
C VAL A 26 0.37 -3.27 5.39
N ALA A 27 -0.15 -4.36 5.96
CA ALA A 27 0.47 -5.68 5.87
C ALA A 27 0.61 -6.15 4.40
N GLY A 28 -0.45 -6.04 3.61
CA GLY A 28 -0.45 -6.42 2.19
C GLY A 28 0.49 -5.58 1.35
N PHE A 29 0.54 -4.26 1.60
CA PHE A 29 1.51 -3.38 0.97
C PHE A 29 2.95 -3.78 1.33
N CYS A 30 3.26 -3.94 2.62
CA CYS A 30 4.62 -4.29 3.05
C CYS A 30 5.04 -5.67 2.57
N ALA A 31 4.11 -6.62 2.44
CA ALA A 31 4.37 -7.89 1.80
C ALA A 31 4.81 -7.71 0.33
N LEU A 32 4.09 -6.90 -0.45
CA LEU A 32 4.44 -6.60 -1.84
C LEU A 32 5.79 -5.90 -1.96
N GLU A 33 6.01 -4.85 -1.17
CA GLU A 33 7.23 -4.06 -1.20
C GLU A 33 8.45 -4.91 -0.76
N ALA A 34 8.35 -5.63 0.36
CA ALA A 34 9.44 -6.45 0.88
C ALA A 34 9.76 -7.64 -0.03
N THR A 35 8.74 -8.34 -0.57
CA THR A 35 8.99 -9.42 -1.52
C THR A 35 9.65 -8.90 -2.79
N SER A 36 9.18 -7.77 -3.33
CA SER A 36 9.76 -7.18 -4.53
C SER A 36 11.20 -6.71 -4.29
N ALA A 37 11.48 -6.07 -3.16
CA ALA A 37 12.80 -5.59 -2.81
C ALA A 37 13.81 -6.73 -2.58
N ASN A 38 13.40 -7.76 -1.83
CA ASN A 38 14.32 -8.80 -1.36
C ASN A 38 14.49 -9.94 -2.37
N TRP A 39 13.50 -10.19 -3.24
CA TRP A 39 13.47 -11.40 -4.08
C TRP A 39 13.45 -11.13 -5.59
N SER A 40 13.41 -9.87 -6.03
CA SER A 40 13.45 -9.53 -7.46
C SER A 40 14.73 -10.02 -8.15
N ALA A 41 15.89 -9.91 -7.51
CA ALA A 41 17.14 -10.47 -8.05
C ALA A 41 17.06 -11.99 -8.23
N THR A 42 16.62 -12.71 -7.20
CA THR A 42 16.43 -14.17 -7.26
C THR A 42 15.46 -14.59 -8.36
N TYR A 43 14.38 -13.83 -8.57
CA TYR A 43 13.45 -14.06 -9.67
C TYR A 43 14.11 -13.81 -11.04
N LEU A 44 14.80 -12.69 -11.22
CA LEU A 44 15.43 -12.33 -12.48
C LEU A 44 16.56 -13.31 -12.86
N GLU A 45 17.39 -13.72 -11.91
CA GLU A 45 18.45 -14.69 -12.16
C GLU A 45 17.88 -16.09 -12.36
N GLY A 46 17.12 -16.58 -11.37
CA GLY A 46 16.71 -17.98 -11.29
C GLY A 46 15.53 -18.35 -12.18
N ALA A 47 14.56 -17.45 -12.38
CA ALA A 47 13.39 -17.72 -13.23
C ALA A 47 13.50 -17.10 -14.64
N ARG A 48 14.36 -16.08 -14.81
CA ARG A 48 14.49 -15.35 -16.08
C ARG A 48 15.87 -15.45 -16.73
N GLY A 49 16.84 -16.11 -16.10
CA GLY A 49 18.19 -16.30 -16.66
C GLY A 49 18.98 -15.00 -16.84
N ALA A 50 18.63 -13.94 -16.11
CA ALA A 50 19.41 -12.71 -16.11
C ALA A 50 20.79 -12.94 -15.46
N SER A 51 21.80 -12.21 -15.90
CA SER A 51 23.07 -12.15 -15.17
C SER A 51 22.88 -11.40 -13.84
N ALA A 52 23.75 -11.66 -12.86
CA ALA A 52 23.73 -10.96 -11.57
C ALA A 52 23.78 -9.43 -11.70
N VAL A 53 24.54 -8.91 -12.68
CA VAL A 53 24.61 -7.47 -12.97
C VAL A 53 23.27 -6.95 -13.51
N ALA A 54 22.64 -7.68 -14.43
CA ALA A 54 21.34 -7.28 -14.95
C ALA A 54 20.25 -7.35 -13.87
N ALA A 55 20.25 -8.40 -13.05
CA ALA A 55 19.31 -8.56 -11.96
C ALA A 55 19.44 -7.44 -10.92
N SER A 56 20.66 -7.09 -10.50
CA SER A 56 20.90 -6.00 -9.55
C SER A 56 20.47 -4.64 -10.10
N LEU A 57 20.65 -4.38 -11.40
CA LEU A 57 20.09 -3.17 -12.05
C LEU A 57 18.56 -3.14 -12.00
N GLY A 58 17.89 -4.29 -12.13
CA GLY A 58 16.44 -4.40 -11.92
C GLY A 58 16.03 -4.01 -10.49
N VAL A 59 16.75 -4.49 -9.48
CA VAL A 59 16.52 -4.14 -8.06
C VAL A 59 16.79 -2.66 -7.78
N SER A 60 17.90 -2.11 -8.30
CA SER A 60 18.20 -0.68 -8.21
C SER A 60 17.10 0.15 -8.87
N GLY A 61 16.60 -0.31 -10.02
CA GLY A 61 15.48 0.30 -10.73
C GLY A 61 14.20 0.35 -9.90
N PHE A 62 13.87 -0.73 -9.19
CA PHE A 62 12.74 -0.76 -8.25
C PHE A 62 12.87 0.33 -7.17
N TRP A 63 14.02 0.42 -6.50
CA TRP A 63 14.26 1.45 -5.48
C TRP A 63 14.27 2.86 -6.07
N ALA A 64 14.82 3.05 -7.26
CA ALA A 64 14.76 4.33 -7.97
C ALA A 64 13.30 4.73 -8.25
N GLY A 65 12.45 3.79 -8.69
CA GLY A 65 11.02 4.00 -8.91
C GLY A 65 10.30 4.44 -7.63
N ILE A 66 10.56 3.77 -6.49
CA ILE A 66 10.04 4.16 -5.18
C ILE A 66 10.46 5.59 -4.82
N THR A 67 11.76 5.88 -4.96
CA THR A 67 12.34 7.19 -4.62
C THR A 67 11.72 8.30 -5.46
N PHE A 68 11.72 8.17 -6.78
CA PHE A 68 11.10 9.17 -7.67
C PHE A 68 9.60 9.31 -7.40
N GLY A 69 8.89 8.19 -7.25
CA GLY A 69 7.47 8.23 -6.93
C GLY A 69 7.17 9.02 -5.65
N ARG A 70 7.95 8.80 -4.57
CA ARG A 70 7.79 9.52 -3.31
C ARG A 70 8.14 11.01 -3.42
N LEU A 71 9.16 11.38 -4.20
CA LEU A 71 9.54 12.79 -4.43
C LEU A 71 8.47 13.58 -5.19
N PHE A 72 7.75 12.93 -6.11
CA PHE A 72 6.75 13.58 -6.95
C PHE A 72 5.31 13.37 -6.47
N LEU A 73 5.06 12.47 -5.52
CA LEU A 73 3.72 12.13 -5.02
C LEU A 73 2.91 13.38 -4.58
N GLY A 74 3.53 14.27 -3.79
CA GLY A 74 2.87 15.48 -3.29
C GLY A 74 2.55 16.54 -4.35
N ARG A 75 3.09 16.39 -5.57
CA ARG A 75 2.77 17.27 -6.72
C ARG A 75 1.60 16.76 -7.55
N VAL A 76 1.14 15.53 -7.32
CA VAL A 76 0.01 14.94 -8.03
C VAL A 76 -1.28 15.44 -7.36
N PRO A 77 -2.14 16.21 -8.06
CA PRO A 77 -3.36 16.78 -7.47
C PRO A 77 -4.49 15.73 -7.43
N TRP A 78 -4.20 14.54 -6.93
CA TRP A 78 -5.16 13.44 -6.82
C TRP A 78 -5.61 13.26 -5.38
N PRO A 79 -6.91 12.97 -5.14
CA PRO A 79 -7.36 12.61 -3.81
C PRO A 79 -6.71 11.29 -3.36
N PRO A 80 -6.49 11.09 -2.05
CA PRO A 80 -5.91 9.86 -1.50
C PRO A 80 -6.58 8.58 -2.01
N SER A 81 -7.90 8.59 -2.14
CA SER A 81 -8.68 7.46 -2.66
C SER A 81 -8.28 7.06 -4.08
N ARG A 82 -8.00 8.05 -4.94
CA ARG A 82 -7.54 7.82 -6.31
C ARG A 82 -6.09 7.34 -6.32
N ILE A 83 -5.22 7.89 -5.49
CA ILE A 83 -3.82 7.43 -5.35
C ILE A 83 -3.79 5.94 -4.96
N LEU A 84 -4.57 5.54 -3.95
CA LEU A 84 -4.62 4.16 -3.48
C LEU A 84 -5.20 3.19 -4.52
N THR A 85 -6.28 3.61 -5.20
CA THR A 85 -6.95 2.75 -6.19
C THR A 85 -6.13 2.58 -7.46
N VAL A 86 -5.64 3.69 -8.03
CA VAL A 86 -4.78 3.66 -9.22
C VAL A 86 -3.46 2.96 -8.90
N GLY A 87 -2.82 3.27 -7.77
CA GLY A 87 -1.60 2.61 -7.34
C GLY A 87 -1.77 1.10 -7.23
N GLY A 88 -2.81 0.63 -6.53
CA GLY A 88 -3.10 -0.80 -6.39
C GLY A 88 -3.37 -1.51 -7.73
N LEU A 89 -4.13 -0.89 -8.63
CA LEU A 89 -4.36 -1.41 -9.98
C LEU A 89 -3.07 -1.45 -10.81
N SER A 90 -2.27 -0.37 -10.76
CA SER A 90 -0.99 -0.27 -11.44
C SER A 90 -0.01 -1.35 -10.94
N VAL A 91 0.00 -1.67 -9.64
CA VAL A 91 0.80 -2.78 -9.10
C VAL A 91 0.39 -4.10 -9.75
N LEU A 92 -0.91 -4.42 -9.73
CA LEU A 92 -1.41 -5.68 -10.29
C LEU A 92 -1.10 -5.81 -11.78
N VAL A 93 -1.39 -4.76 -12.56
CA VAL A 93 -1.09 -4.72 -14.00
C VAL A 93 0.40 -4.89 -14.24
N THR A 94 1.25 -4.17 -13.50
CA THR A 94 2.71 -4.25 -13.66
C THR A 94 3.22 -5.64 -13.35
N LEU A 95 2.72 -6.30 -12.31
CA LEU A 95 3.12 -7.68 -11.96
C LEU A 95 2.73 -8.69 -13.05
N VAL A 96 1.53 -8.56 -13.62
CA VAL A 96 1.10 -9.39 -14.76
C VAL A 96 1.99 -9.14 -15.97
N LEU A 97 2.33 -7.88 -16.26
CA LEU A 97 3.25 -7.55 -17.34
C LEU A 97 4.65 -8.12 -17.10
N ILE A 98 5.18 -8.02 -15.87
CA ILE A 98 6.46 -8.64 -15.49
C ILE A 98 6.41 -10.14 -15.73
N ALA A 99 5.31 -10.82 -15.40
CA ALA A 99 5.14 -12.27 -15.55
C ALA A 99 5.11 -12.72 -17.02
N LEU A 100 4.56 -11.90 -17.92
CA LEU A 100 4.45 -12.21 -19.36
C LEU A 100 5.65 -11.70 -20.17
N ALA A 101 6.38 -10.71 -19.66
CA ALA A 101 7.46 -10.05 -20.36
C ALA A 101 8.73 -10.91 -20.52
N PRO A 102 9.51 -10.71 -21.60
CA PRO A 102 10.87 -11.23 -21.69
C PRO A 102 11.77 -10.57 -20.65
N THR A 103 12.90 -11.21 -20.32
CA THR A 103 13.81 -10.83 -19.22
C THR A 103 14.15 -9.34 -19.17
N ARG A 104 14.54 -8.73 -20.30
CA ARG A 104 14.90 -7.31 -20.35
C ARG A 104 13.73 -6.39 -19.98
N LEU A 105 12.53 -6.71 -20.45
CA LEU A 105 11.34 -5.91 -20.17
C LEU A 105 10.84 -6.16 -18.73
N ALA A 106 10.99 -7.38 -18.20
CA ALA A 106 10.72 -7.68 -16.80
C ALA A 106 11.59 -6.83 -15.85
N MET A 107 12.86 -6.59 -16.19
CA MET A 107 13.74 -5.68 -15.42
C MET A 107 13.18 -4.26 -15.38
N PHE A 108 12.75 -3.70 -16.51
CA PHE A 108 12.09 -2.39 -16.53
C PHE A 108 10.77 -2.40 -15.78
N GLY A 109 10.04 -3.51 -15.81
CA GLY A 109 8.81 -3.69 -15.04
C GLY A 109 9.01 -3.46 -13.54
N PHE A 110 10.15 -3.85 -12.97
CA PHE A 110 10.45 -3.59 -11.56
C PHE A 110 10.59 -2.09 -11.24
N VAL A 111 11.03 -1.25 -12.17
CA VAL A 111 11.03 0.22 -12.01
C VAL A 111 9.59 0.74 -11.87
N PHE A 112 8.70 0.31 -12.76
CA PHE A 112 7.29 0.69 -12.73
C PHE A 112 6.59 0.14 -11.49
N LEU A 113 6.96 -1.06 -11.03
CA LEU A 113 6.43 -1.65 -9.81
C LEU A 113 6.79 -0.80 -8.59
N GLY A 114 8.04 -0.34 -8.49
CA GLY A 114 8.47 0.59 -7.47
C GLY A 114 7.69 1.90 -7.53
N LEU A 115 7.53 2.48 -8.72
CA LEU A 115 6.75 3.71 -8.92
C LEU A 115 5.28 3.54 -8.49
N ALA A 116 4.64 2.42 -8.83
CA ALA A 116 3.25 2.12 -8.49
C ALA A 116 3.05 1.95 -6.97
N LEU A 117 4.02 1.34 -6.28
CA LEU A 117 4.00 1.16 -4.82
C LEU A 117 4.31 2.46 -4.06
N ALA A 118 5.07 3.38 -4.66
CA ALA A 118 5.64 4.54 -3.98
C ALA A 118 4.63 5.36 -3.17
N GLY A 119 3.43 5.56 -3.72
CA GLY A 119 2.38 6.37 -3.12
C GLY A 119 1.50 5.65 -2.10
N ILE A 120 1.49 4.32 -2.05
CA ILE A 120 0.46 3.58 -1.30
C ILE A 120 0.66 3.75 0.21
N PHE A 121 1.86 3.48 0.72
CA PHE A 121 2.13 3.53 2.16
C PHE A 121 2.04 4.93 2.78
N PRO A 122 2.66 5.99 2.21
CA PRO A 122 2.50 7.34 2.73
C PRO A 122 1.03 7.78 2.75
N THR A 123 0.28 7.46 1.69
CA THR A 123 -1.14 7.79 1.60
C THR A 123 -1.94 7.07 2.67
N LEU A 124 -1.72 5.76 2.86
CA LEU A 124 -2.36 4.99 3.93
C LEU A 124 -2.09 5.62 5.31
N LEU A 125 -0.84 5.97 5.63
CA LEU A 125 -0.56 6.58 6.94
C LEU A 125 -1.23 7.94 7.09
N SER A 126 -1.24 8.77 6.03
CA SER A 126 -1.85 10.09 6.07
C SER A 126 -3.37 10.05 6.28
N THR A 127 -4.06 9.04 5.74
CA THR A 127 -5.52 8.89 5.85
C THR A 127 -5.95 7.95 6.99
N THR A 128 -5.06 7.64 7.93
CA THR A 128 -5.44 6.82 9.11
C THR A 128 -6.49 7.53 9.96
N ALA A 129 -6.35 8.84 10.19
CA ALA A 129 -7.31 9.62 10.96
C ALA A 129 -8.73 9.60 10.33
N ASP A 130 -8.81 9.70 9.01
CA ASP A 130 -10.08 9.64 8.27
C ASP A 130 -10.83 8.33 8.53
N ARG A 131 -10.09 7.22 8.74
CA ARG A 131 -10.67 5.88 8.91
C ARG A 131 -11.01 5.55 10.35
N VAL A 132 -10.17 5.92 11.32
CA VAL A 132 -10.32 5.51 12.73
C VAL A 132 -10.66 6.65 13.70
N GLY A 133 -10.68 7.89 13.22
CA GLY A 133 -10.89 9.10 14.01
C GLY A 133 -9.60 9.61 14.66
N HIS A 134 -9.53 10.93 14.85
CA HIS A 134 -8.34 11.63 15.36
C HIS A 134 -7.87 11.10 16.72
N ALA A 135 -8.80 10.74 17.61
CA ALA A 135 -8.48 10.24 18.95
C ALA A 135 -7.74 8.88 18.92
N ALA A 136 -8.02 8.03 17.92
CA ALA A 136 -7.40 6.71 17.79
C ALA A 136 -6.21 6.70 16.82
N ALA A 137 -6.10 7.70 15.93
CA ALA A 137 -5.14 7.74 14.83
C ALA A 137 -3.70 7.48 15.28
N GLY A 138 -3.22 8.16 16.32
CA GLY A 138 -1.85 7.99 16.82
C GLY A 138 -1.54 6.56 17.27
N LYS A 139 -2.46 5.95 18.03
CA LYS A 139 -2.33 4.55 18.48
C LYS A 139 -2.37 3.57 17.32
N VAL A 140 -3.29 3.77 16.37
CA VAL A 140 -3.43 2.90 15.19
C VAL A 140 -2.23 3.01 14.25
N SER A 141 -1.67 4.20 14.06
CA SER A 141 -0.45 4.38 13.26
C SER A 141 0.74 3.62 13.87
N GLY A 142 0.86 3.60 15.20
CA GLY A 142 1.85 2.77 15.90
C GLY A 142 1.66 1.27 15.62
N TRP A 143 0.42 0.79 15.66
CA TRP A 143 0.09 -0.59 15.29
C TRP A 143 0.34 -0.89 13.81
N GLN A 144 0.03 0.03 12.91
CA GLN A 144 0.33 -0.09 11.48
C GLN A 144 1.84 -0.27 11.25
N LEU A 145 2.68 0.49 11.94
CA LEU A 145 4.13 0.38 11.80
C LEU A 145 4.67 -0.95 12.37
N LEU A 146 4.12 -1.42 13.49
CA LEU A 146 4.45 -2.74 14.03
C LEU A 146 4.05 -3.85 13.04
N THR A 147 2.83 -3.79 12.53
CA THR A 147 2.31 -4.74 11.53
C THR A 147 3.12 -4.72 10.25
N ALA A 148 3.55 -3.54 9.77
CA ALA A 148 4.40 -3.39 8.60
C ALA A 148 5.71 -4.18 8.72
N ASN A 149 6.44 -3.98 9.83
CA ASN A 149 7.72 -4.64 10.08
C ASN A 149 7.56 -6.16 10.27
N LEU A 150 6.51 -6.58 10.98
CA LEU A 150 6.22 -8.00 11.17
C LEU A 150 5.88 -8.66 9.83
N ALA A 151 5.02 -8.04 9.03
CA ALA A 151 4.66 -8.55 7.70
C ALA A 151 5.89 -8.68 6.80
N ALA A 152 6.73 -7.64 6.70
CA ALA A 152 7.94 -7.67 5.88
C ALA A 152 8.90 -8.80 6.28
N THR A 153 9.09 -9.01 7.59
CA THR A 153 9.97 -10.06 8.14
C THR A 153 9.39 -11.45 7.86
N CYS A 154 8.12 -11.68 8.22
CA CYS A 154 7.46 -12.97 8.04
C CYS A 154 7.35 -13.37 6.57
N VAL A 155 6.99 -12.42 5.69
CA VAL A 155 6.87 -12.68 4.26
C VAL A 155 8.23 -13.00 3.64
N SER A 156 9.29 -12.28 4.03
CA SER A 156 10.63 -12.58 3.53
C SER A 156 11.09 -13.99 3.92
N ALA A 157 10.87 -14.41 5.17
CA ALA A 157 11.20 -15.76 5.62
C ALA A 157 10.37 -16.83 4.89
N LEU A 158 9.06 -16.63 4.76
CA LEU A 158 8.16 -17.54 4.05
C LEU A 158 8.54 -17.66 2.58
N MET A 159 8.89 -16.55 1.93
CA MET A 159 9.29 -16.54 0.52
C MET A 159 10.52 -17.42 0.29
N GLY A 160 11.50 -17.42 1.21
CA GLY A 160 12.66 -18.30 1.13
C GLY A 160 12.29 -19.78 1.15
N LEU A 161 11.38 -20.19 2.04
CA LEU A 161 10.87 -21.57 2.08
C LEU A 161 10.15 -21.96 0.77
N LEU A 162 9.34 -21.04 0.23
CA LEU A 162 8.62 -21.26 -1.02
C LEU A 162 9.58 -21.39 -2.21
N VAL A 163 10.61 -20.55 -2.30
CA VAL A 163 11.62 -20.60 -3.37
C VAL A 163 12.40 -21.92 -3.33
N VAL A 164 12.78 -22.39 -2.14
CA VAL A 164 13.45 -23.70 -1.98
C VAL A 164 12.55 -24.84 -2.45
N ARG A 165 11.25 -24.79 -2.16
CA ARG A 165 10.31 -25.88 -2.47
C ARG A 165 9.80 -25.88 -3.91
N PHE A 166 9.52 -24.71 -4.47
CA PHE A 166 8.80 -24.55 -5.75
C PHE A 166 9.65 -23.86 -6.82
N GLY A 167 10.86 -23.44 -6.50
CA GLY A 167 11.75 -22.71 -7.39
C GLY A 167 11.46 -21.20 -7.44
N PRO A 168 12.33 -20.42 -8.12
CA PRO A 168 12.26 -18.96 -8.14
C PRO A 168 10.99 -18.40 -8.83
N GLN A 169 10.34 -19.18 -9.71
CA GLN A 169 9.11 -18.77 -10.39
C GLN A 169 7.97 -18.47 -9.39
N VAL A 170 7.97 -19.09 -8.21
CA VAL A 170 6.93 -18.88 -7.19
C VAL A 170 6.84 -17.42 -6.72
N ILE A 171 7.93 -16.64 -6.83
CA ILE A 171 7.99 -15.22 -6.42
C ILE A 171 6.93 -14.39 -7.13
N ILE A 172 6.82 -14.51 -8.47
CA ILE A 172 5.88 -13.69 -9.22
C ILE A 172 4.42 -14.10 -8.95
N PHE A 173 4.16 -15.39 -8.74
CA PHE A 173 2.83 -15.87 -8.38
C PHE A 173 2.39 -15.40 -7.00
N VAL A 174 3.29 -15.42 -6.00
CA VAL A 174 3.02 -14.88 -4.66
C VAL A 174 2.74 -13.38 -4.74
N LEU A 175 3.56 -12.60 -5.47
CA LEU A 175 3.34 -11.17 -5.64
C LEU A 175 1.96 -10.88 -6.26
N ILE A 176 1.57 -11.59 -7.33
CA ILE A 176 0.25 -11.43 -7.95
C ILE A 176 -0.86 -11.82 -6.97
N GLY A 177 -0.72 -12.94 -6.26
CA GLY A 177 -1.69 -13.39 -5.27
C GLY A 177 -1.90 -12.37 -4.14
N VAL A 178 -0.81 -11.84 -3.58
CA VAL A 178 -0.88 -10.78 -2.56
C VAL A 178 -1.51 -9.52 -3.13
N ALA A 179 -1.18 -9.11 -4.36
CA ALA A 179 -1.79 -7.94 -5.00
C ALA A 179 -3.31 -8.11 -5.20
N LEU A 180 -3.74 -9.29 -5.63
CA LEU A 180 -5.16 -9.63 -5.78
C LEU A 180 -5.92 -9.59 -4.44
N CYS A 181 -5.30 -10.04 -3.35
CA CYS A 181 -5.89 -9.98 -2.01
C CYS A 181 -5.86 -8.57 -1.41
N ALA A 182 -4.78 -7.81 -1.62
CA ALA A 182 -4.58 -6.49 -1.04
C ALA A 182 -5.42 -5.41 -1.74
N LEU A 183 -5.65 -5.51 -3.05
CA LEU A 183 -6.38 -4.51 -3.82
C LEU A 183 -7.81 -4.27 -3.30
N PRO A 184 -8.66 -5.30 -3.06
CA PRO A 184 -9.97 -5.10 -2.44
C PRO A 184 -9.88 -4.43 -1.07
N VAL A 185 -8.90 -4.81 -0.24
CA VAL A 185 -8.71 -4.21 1.10
C VAL A 185 -8.34 -2.73 0.99
N LEU A 186 -7.47 -2.37 0.04
CA LEU A 186 -7.14 -0.97 -0.26
C LEU A 186 -8.38 -0.19 -0.71
N ILE A 187 -9.20 -0.75 -1.60
CA ILE A 187 -10.43 -0.12 -2.08
C ILE A 187 -11.45 0.03 -0.94
N LEU A 188 -11.55 -0.95 -0.03
CA LEU A 188 -12.43 -0.82 1.14
C LEU A 188 -11.93 0.27 2.09
N CYS A 189 -10.61 0.43 2.25
CA CYS A 189 -10.03 1.51 3.03
C CYS A 189 -10.38 2.91 2.49
N THR A 190 -10.63 3.07 1.18
CA THR A 190 -11.03 4.37 0.62
C THR A 190 -12.51 4.69 0.79
N ARG A 191 -13.32 3.71 1.19
CA ARG A 191 -14.78 3.85 1.34
C ARG A 191 -15.20 4.09 2.79
N ILE A 192 -14.37 3.68 3.75
CA ILE A 192 -14.65 3.84 5.17
C ILE A 192 -14.21 5.23 5.65
N HIS A 193 -15.12 5.92 6.33
CA HIS A 193 -14.85 7.20 6.99
C HIS A 193 -15.40 7.13 8.41
N SER A 194 -14.69 7.72 9.38
CA SER A 194 -15.14 7.78 10.75
C SER A 194 -16.30 8.76 10.91
N PRO A 195 -17.34 8.41 11.70
CA PRO A 195 -18.51 9.27 11.91
C PRO A 195 -18.21 10.55 12.70
N ASP A 196 -17.00 10.66 13.27
CA ASP A 196 -16.54 11.82 14.04
C ASP A 196 -16.09 12.99 13.14
N GLU A 197 -16.21 12.87 11.82
CA GLU A 197 -15.85 13.91 10.85
C GLU A 197 -17.07 14.84 10.58
N PRO A 198 -17.02 16.14 10.93
CA PRO A 198 -18.02 17.08 10.44
C PRO A 198 -17.88 17.19 8.91
N PRO A 199 -18.99 17.32 8.15
CA PRO A 199 -18.93 17.45 6.71
C PRO A 199 -18.05 18.65 6.34
N ASN A 200 -17.01 18.41 5.55
CA ASN A 200 -16.02 19.35 5.03
C ASN A 200 -16.55 20.80 4.88
N THR A 201 -16.43 21.59 5.93
CA THR A 201 -16.73 23.04 5.94
C THR A 201 -15.60 23.86 5.33
N ALA A 202 -14.45 23.24 5.06
CA ALA A 202 -13.25 23.92 4.56
C ALA A 202 -13.27 24.20 3.04
N GLN A 203 -14.28 23.71 2.30
CA GLN A 203 -14.45 24.03 0.87
C GLN A 203 -15.51 25.10 0.57
N ARG A 204 -16.23 25.64 1.56
CA ARG A 204 -17.25 26.69 1.34
C ARG A 204 -16.73 28.13 1.36
N VAL A 205 -15.47 28.37 1.73
CA VAL A 205 -14.95 29.75 1.96
C VAL A 205 -14.30 30.39 0.73
N VAL A 206 -14.23 29.70 -0.42
CA VAL A 206 -13.74 30.30 -1.68
C VAL A 206 -14.87 30.40 -2.70
N ARG A 207 -15.96 31.08 -2.33
CA ARG A 207 -16.72 31.86 -3.32
C ARG A 207 -16.26 33.30 -3.15
N PRO A 208 -15.68 33.95 -4.17
CA PRO A 208 -15.63 35.40 -4.16
C PRO A 208 -17.07 35.89 -4.21
N GLU A 209 -17.56 36.43 -3.08
CA GLU A 209 -18.73 37.28 -3.08
C GLU A 209 -18.47 38.46 -4.04
N HIS A 210 -19.52 38.81 -4.76
CA HIS A 210 -19.55 39.86 -5.76
C HIS A 210 -18.84 41.13 -5.27
N ALA A 211 -17.88 41.62 -6.05
CA ALA A 211 -17.46 43.01 -5.95
C ALA A 211 -18.49 43.88 -6.70
N PRO A 212 -18.90 45.02 -6.10
CA PRO A 212 -19.88 45.94 -6.68
C PRO A 212 -19.38 46.67 -7.93
#